data_AF-A0AAW1IJQ7-F1
#
_entry.id   AF-A0AAW1IJQ7-F1
#
_cell.length_a   1.000
_cell.length_b   1.000
_cell.length_c   1.000
_cell.angle_alpha   90.00
_cell.angle_beta   90.00
_cell.angle_gamma   90.00
#
_symmetry.space_group_name_H-M   'P 1'
#
loop_
_entity.id
_entity.type
_entity.pdbx_description
1 polymer ?
#
loop_
_entity_poly.entity_id
_entity_poly.type
_entity_poly.pdbx_seq_one_letter_code
_entity_poly.pdbx_strand_id
1 'polypeptide(L)'
;MCSSIELEEIKGEEDRKTIGYINLRSDKLMLYGSEVKESMLQRFYESLVLRPKVGIIYVNCNGACYVRVAGKTYRPIHNVIFDWSSFGVVVPNSLNESLKKQVEELEKAVEKSNKEGELARIEVECTKASLKASNDEVNELKKVQYELGLKVQKAYEKVALVDFELELYKIELESCKKELDDVLDDLCSCKDERAKMEVELYTMRNQFSSEIFNSNKRNDDLYMKSKLLENELSSLELSNKNVKALEEKLSSFKNICKDMKEELEKVQDQHYMANKEVQNTRTLLESSRKEVNELKDRIRCHEEEH
;
A
#
# COMPACT_ATOMS: atom_id res chain seq x y z
N MET A 1 71.38 -9.74 2.19
CA MET A 1 72.77 -9.23 2.30
C MET A 1 73.69 -10.43 2.17
N CYS A 2 74.29 -10.62 0.98
CA CYS A 2 75.33 -11.62 0.73
C CYS A 2 76.57 -10.90 0.25
N SER A 3 77.67 -11.12 0.95
CA SER A 3 78.97 -10.48 0.77
C SER A 3 79.72 -11.12 -0.38
N SER A 4 80.21 -10.31 -1.31
CA SER A 4 81.11 -10.70 -2.41
C SER A 4 82.51 -11.01 -1.86
N ILE A 5 83.10 -12.12 -2.30
CA ILE A 5 84.49 -12.51 -1.99
C ILE A 5 85.39 -11.91 -3.07
N GLU A 6 86.30 -11.01 -2.68
CA GLU A 6 87.39 -10.50 -3.52
C GLU A 6 88.55 -11.49 -3.57
N LEU A 7 89.08 -11.73 -4.76
CA LEU A 7 90.28 -12.55 -5.03
C LEU A 7 91.54 -11.69 -4.83
N GLU A 8 92.38 -12.05 -3.88
CA GLU A 8 93.67 -11.39 -3.62
C GLU A 8 94.76 -11.76 -4.67
N GLU A 9 95.52 -10.75 -5.10
CA GLU A 9 96.68 -10.85 -6.00
C GLU A 9 97.86 -11.62 -5.37
N ILE A 10 98.40 -12.57 -6.13
CA ILE A 10 99.56 -13.39 -5.73
C ILE A 10 100.85 -12.54 -5.78
N LYS A 11 101.37 -12.13 -4.61
CA LYS A 11 102.66 -11.44 -4.45
C LYS A 11 103.85 -12.43 -4.44
N GLY A 12 104.28 -12.87 -5.62
CA GLY A 12 105.42 -13.82 -5.78
C GLY A 12 106.83 -13.21 -5.67
N GLU A 13 106.98 -12.01 -5.08
CA GLU A 13 108.24 -11.26 -5.11
C GLU A 13 109.14 -11.45 -3.88
N GLU A 14 108.58 -11.98 -2.78
CA GLU A 14 109.25 -12.01 -1.47
C GLU A 14 110.16 -13.25 -1.25
N ASP A 15 110.05 -14.31 -2.06
CA ASP A 15 110.82 -15.57 -1.93
C ASP A 15 111.90 -15.75 -3.03
N ARG A 16 112.79 -14.77 -3.21
CA ARG A 16 113.89 -14.86 -4.18
C ARG A 16 115.13 -15.51 -3.55
N LYS A 17 115.49 -16.73 -3.99
CA LYS A 17 116.81 -17.32 -3.70
C LYS A 17 117.81 -16.98 -4.81
N THR A 18 118.93 -16.36 -4.44
CA THR A 18 120.04 -16.07 -5.37
C THR A 18 120.79 -17.36 -5.67
N ILE A 19 120.82 -17.77 -6.95
CA ILE A 19 121.41 -19.06 -7.35
C ILE A 19 122.88 -18.91 -7.79
N GLY A 20 123.34 -17.69 -8.10
CA GLY A 20 124.77 -17.41 -8.33
C GLY A 20 125.05 -16.08 -9.05
N TYR A 21 126.31 -15.67 -9.07
CA TYR A 21 126.82 -14.58 -9.91
C TYR A 21 127.35 -15.15 -11.21
N ILE A 22 126.97 -14.56 -12.36
CA ILE A 22 127.34 -15.11 -13.66
C ILE A 22 128.05 -14.04 -14.48
N ASN A 23 129.29 -14.33 -14.86
CA ASN A 23 130.03 -13.55 -15.83
C ASN A 23 129.68 -14.03 -17.25
N LEU A 24 128.82 -13.28 -17.92
CA LEU A 24 128.29 -13.58 -19.25
C LEU A 24 129.34 -13.50 -20.40
N ARG A 25 130.64 -13.48 -20.11
CA ARG A 25 131.69 -13.40 -21.13
C ARG A 25 132.65 -14.57 -21.17
N SER A 26 132.74 -15.35 -20.09
CA SER A 26 133.82 -16.33 -19.95
C SER A 26 133.41 -17.63 -19.27
N ASP A 27 132.23 -17.70 -18.65
CA ASP A 27 131.99 -18.75 -17.65
C ASP A 27 130.80 -19.66 -17.99
N LYS A 28 131.05 -20.96 -17.79
CA LYS A 28 130.08 -22.05 -17.76
C LYS A 28 129.07 -21.79 -16.63
N LEU A 29 127.77 -21.80 -16.95
CA LEU A 29 126.75 -21.62 -15.92
C LEU A 29 126.61 -22.90 -15.09
N MET A 30 127.07 -22.84 -13.85
CA MET A 30 126.90 -23.92 -12.87
C MET A 30 125.67 -23.62 -12.01
N LEU A 31 124.63 -24.46 -12.10
CA LEU A 31 123.46 -24.40 -11.20
C LEU A 31 123.50 -25.61 -10.27
N TYR A 32 123.56 -25.38 -8.96
CA TYR A 32 123.63 -26.42 -7.92
C TYR A 32 124.65 -27.54 -8.23
N GLY A 33 125.83 -27.15 -8.71
CA GLY A 33 126.94 -28.06 -9.00
C GLY A 33 126.90 -28.75 -10.37
N SER A 34 125.90 -28.47 -11.22
CA SER A 34 125.81 -29.02 -12.58
C SER A 34 125.99 -27.95 -13.65
N GLU A 35 126.79 -28.24 -14.68
CA GLU A 35 127.00 -27.36 -15.83
C GLU A 35 125.76 -27.37 -16.75
N VAL A 36 125.15 -26.20 -16.93
CA VAL A 36 124.05 -26.02 -17.87
C VAL A 36 124.61 -26.12 -19.29
N LYS A 37 124.02 -27.02 -20.10
CA LYS A 37 124.45 -27.26 -21.49
C LYS A 37 124.45 -25.96 -22.31
N GLU A 38 125.52 -25.76 -23.08
CA GLU A 38 125.80 -24.56 -23.87
C GLU A 38 124.65 -24.18 -24.84
N SER A 39 123.94 -25.17 -25.38
CA SER A 39 122.79 -24.94 -26.27
C SER A 39 121.61 -24.24 -25.58
N MET A 40 121.40 -24.46 -24.28
CA MET A 40 120.38 -23.73 -23.51
C MET A 40 120.85 -22.33 -23.13
N LEU A 41 122.15 -22.16 -22.88
CA LEU A 41 122.76 -20.85 -22.64
C LEU A 41 122.63 -19.95 -23.87
N GLN A 42 122.89 -20.47 -25.07
CA GLN A 42 122.80 -19.71 -26.32
C GLN A 42 121.40 -19.11 -26.53
N ARG A 43 120.34 -19.92 -26.35
CA ARG A 43 118.94 -19.43 -26.44
C ARG A 43 118.62 -18.38 -25.37
N PHE A 44 119.20 -18.53 -24.18
CA PHE A 44 119.04 -17.55 -23.11
C PHE A 44 119.74 -16.23 -23.45
N TYR A 45 120.94 -16.27 -24.05
CA TYR A 45 121.61 -15.08 -24.59
C TYR A 45 120.79 -14.40 -25.68
N GLU A 46 120.30 -15.15 -26.66
CA GLU A 46 119.50 -14.59 -27.75
C GLU A 46 118.20 -13.94 -27.26
N SER A 47 117.63 -14.48 -26.17
CA SER A 47 116.41 -13.93 -25.53
C SER A 47 116.68 -12.69 -24.67
N LEU A 48 117.94 -12.43 -24.32
CA LEU A 48 118.37 -11.25 -23.59
C LEU A 48 118.96 -10.25 -24.60
N VAL A 49 118.17 -9.24 -24.98
CA VAL A 49 118.64 -8.11 -25.82
C VAL A 49 119.59 -7.20 -25.00
N LEU A 50 120.65 -7.79 -24.45
CA LEU A 50 121.56 -7.16 -23.49
C LEU A 50 122.98 -7.22 -24.05
N ARG A 51 123.56 -6.04 -24.29
CA ARG A 51 125.00 -5.89 -24.59
C ARG A 51 125.84 -6.31 -23.37
N PRO A 52 127.05 -6.85 -23.56
CA PRO A 52 127.75 -7.65 -22.57
C PRO A 52 128.11 -6.84 -21.31
N LYS A 53 127.40 -7.11 -20.20
CA LYS A 53 127.71 -6.67 -18.84
C LYS A 53 127.33 -7.78 -17.84
N VAL A 54 128.09 -7.91 -16.76
CA VAL A 54 127.91 -8.91 -15.69
C VAL A 54 126.56 -8.72 -14.98
N GLY A 55 125.87 -9.82 -14.65
CA GLY A 55 124.53 -9.80 -14.04
C GLY A 55 124.27 -10.97 -13.07
N ILE A 56 123.15 -10.90 -12.34
CA ILE A 56 122.68 -11.92 -11.39
C ILE A 56 121.37 -12.50 -11.91
N ILE A 57 121.22 -13.83 -11.90
CA ILE A 57 119.98 -14.52 -12.25
C ILE A 57 119.24 -14.96 -10.97
N TYR A 58 117.94 -14.73 -10.92
CA TYR A 58 117.02 -15.19 -9.89
C TYR A 58 116.00 -16.15 -10.50
N VAL A 59 115.64 -17.21 -9.77
CA VAL A 59 114.50 -18.07 -10.13
C VAL A 59 113.59 -18.18 -8.93
N ASN A 60 112.28 -17.96 -9.11
CA ASN A 60 111.31 -18.14 -8.03
C ASN A 60 110.87 -19.60 -7.89
N CYS A 61 110.09 -19.91 -6.85
CA CYS A 61 109.56 -21.25 -6.57
C CYS A 61 108.70 -21.84 -7.71
N ASN A 62 108.17 -21.01 -8.61
CA ASN A 62 107.40 -21.44 -9.77
C ASN A 62 108.27 -21.64 -11.03
N GLY A 63 109.60 -21.60 -10.89
CA GLY A 63 110.54 -21.81 -12.00
C GLY A 63 110.70 -20.62 -12.94
N ALA A 64 110.15 -19.44 -12.61
CA ALA A 64 110.27 -18.24 -13.44
C ALA A 64 111.63 -17.55 -13.23
N CYS A 65 112.33 -17.29 -14.33
CA CYS A 65 113.67 -16.73 -14.33
C CYS A 65 113.68 -15.19 -14.55
N TYR A 66 114.47 -14.48 -13.75
CA TYR A 66 114.67 -13.03 -13.81
C TYR A 66 116.17 -12.71 -13.86
N VAL A 67 116.57 -11.76 -14.70
CA VAL A 67 117.98 -11.35 -14.82
C VAL A 67 118.13 -9.91 -14.37
N ARG A 68 118.98 -9.67 -13.37
CA ARG A 68 119.31 -8.33 -12.89
C ARG A 68 120.68 -7.93 -13.41
N VAL A 69 120.73 -6.89 -14.24
CA VAL A 69 121.96 -6.32 -14.80
C VAL A 69 122.01 -4.85 -14.45
N ALA A 70 123.11 -4.39 -13.83
CA ALA A 70 123.32 -2.99 -13.44
C ALA A 70 122.13 -2.34 -12.70
N GLY A 71 121.54 -3.07 -11.75
CA GLY A 71 120.44 -2.59 -10.89
C GLY A 71 119.03 -2.67 -11.49
N LYS A 72 118.88 -2.99 -12.79
CA LYS A 72 117.57 -3.18 -13.43
C LYS A 72 117.26 -4.67 -13.61
N THR A 73 116.02 -5.05 -13.31
CA THR A 73 115.52 -6.43 -13.44
C THR A 73 114.79 -6.58 -14.78
N TYR A 74 115.22 -7.54 -15.57
CA TYR A 74 114.63 -7.89 -16.86
C TYR A 74 114.00 -9.28 -16.76
N ARG A 75 112.79 -9.41 -17.29
CA ARG A 75 112.17 -10.71 -17.55
C ARG A 75 112.50 -11.10 -19.00
N PRO A 76 113.07 -12.29 -19.26
CA PRO A 76 113.27 -12.76 -20.62
C PRO A 76 111.95 -12.75 -21.39
N ILE A 77 111.99 -12.32 -22.65
CA ILE A 77 110.79 -12.14 -23.50
C ILE A 77 110.12 -13.50 -23.81
N HIS A 78 110.85 -14.60 -23.67
CA HIS A 78 110.33 -15.94 -23.78
C HIS A 78 110.31 -16.59 -22.39
N ASN A 79 109.16 -17.16 -22.01
CA ASN A 79 109.00 -17.92 -20.76
C ASN A 79 109.90 -19.16 -20.83
N VAL A 80 111.16 -19.00 -20.45
CA VAL A 80 112.06 -20.13 -20.21
C VAL A 80 111.62 -20.73 -18.87
N ILE A 81 110.72 -21.71 -18.95
CA ILE A 81 110.34 -22.56 -17.82
C ILE A 81 111.42 -23.64 -17.74
N PHE A 82 112.19 -23.63 -16.66
CA PHE A 82 113.07 -24.76 -16.36
C PHE A 82 112.19 -25.93 -15.95
N ASP A 83 112.20 -26.99 -16.75
CA ASP A 83 111.55 -28.23 -16.36
C ASP A 83 112.38 -28.91 -15.27
N TRP A 84 111.93 -28.77 -14.03
CA TRP A 84 112.54 -29.40 -12.85
C TRP A 84 112.17 -30.88 -12.74
N SER A 85 111.45 -31.48 -13.71
CA SER A 85 111.05 -32.90 -13.69
C SER A 85 112.23 -33.89 -13.65
N SER A 86 113.44 -33.45 -14.02
CA SER A 86 114.68 -34.23 -13.85
C SER A 86 115.13 -34.36 -12.39
N PHE A 87 114.47 -33.69 -11.43
CA PHE A 87 114.74 -33.78 -9.98
C PHE A 87 113.81 -34.72 -9.20
N GLY A 88 113.18 -35.70 -9.85
CA GLY A 88 112.73 -36.95 -9.20
C GLY A 88 112.04 -36.83 -7.83
N VAL A 89 110.99 -36.00 -7.71
CA VAL A 89 110.15 -35.96 -6.50
C VAL A 89 108.86 -36.73 -6.74
N VAL A 90 108.85 -37.98 -6.26
CA VAL A 90 107.64 -38.78 -6.08
C VAL A 90 106.86 -38.19 -4.90
N VAL A 91 105.69 -37.60 -5.17
CA VAL A 91 104.78 -37.15 -4.11
C VAL A 91 104.15 -38.39 -3.45
N PRO A 92 104.20 -38.53 -2.11
CA PRO A 92 103.74 -39.73 -1.41
C PRO A 92 102.22 -39.93 -1.52
N ASN A 93 101.81 -41.18 -1.69
CA ASN A 93 100.43 -41.68 -1.76
C ASN A 93 99.53 -41.41 -0.52
N SER A 94 99.90 -40.52 0.42
CA SER A 94 99.15 -40.29 1.68
C SER A 94 98.09 -39.18 1.59
N LEU A 95 98.04 -38.39 0.51
CA LEU A 95 96.94 -37.44 0.24
C LEU A 95 95.67 -38.13 -0.30
N ASN A 96 95.78 -39.37 -0.75
CA ASN A 96 94.69 -40.09 -1.42
C ASN A 96 93.59 -40.52 -0.43
N GLU A 97 93.93 -40.93 0.80
CA GLU A 97 92.91 -41.39 1.78
C GLU A 97 92.11 -40.24 2.41
N SER A 98 92.74 -39.10 2.70
CA SER A 98 92.04 -37.94 3.27
C SER A 98 91.06 -37.31 2.28
N LEU A 99 91.46 -37.21 1.00
CA LEU A 99 90.57 -36.76 -0.07
C LEU A 99 89.44 -37.76 -0.29
N LYS A 100 89.72 -39.07 -0.24
CA LYS A 100 88.69 -40.11 -0.37
C LYS A 100 87.65 -40.06 0.75
N LYS A 101 88.08 -39.79 1.99
CA LYS A 101 87.16 -39.61 3.13
C LYS A 101 86.31 -38.33 3.02
N GLN A 102 86.89 -37.21 2.56
CA GLN A 102 86.12 -35.99 2.28
C GLN A 102 85.13 -36.18 1.13
N VAL A 103 85.48 -36.95 0.10
CA VAL A 103 84.58 -37.30 -1.01
C VAL A 103 83.44 -38.17 -0.51
N GLU A 104 83.69 -39.21 0.31
CA GLU A 104 82.62 -40.03 0.90
C GLU A 104 81.68 -39.22 1.84
N GLU A 105 82.22 -38.28 2.60
CA GLU A 105 81.43 -37.37 3.46
C GLU A 105 80.60 -36.39 2.61
N LEU A 106 81.15 -35.84 1.54
CA LEU A 106 80.44 -35.00 0.58
C LEU A 106 79.38 -35.77 -0.18
N GLU A 107 79.64 -37.02 -0.60
CA GLU A 107 78.66 -37.89 -1.25
C GLU A 107 77.48 -38.19 -0.31
N LYS A 108 77.76 -38.51 0.97
CA LYS A 108 76.70 -38.66 1.98
C LYS A 108 75.91 -37.37 2.21
N ALA A 109 76.58 -36.21 2.23
CA ALA A 109 75.93 -34.92 2.39
C ALA A 109 75.06 -34.56 1.16
N VAL A 110 75.55 -34.85 -0.05
CA VAL A 110 74.81 -34.68 -1.31
C VAL A 110 73.61 -35.60 -1.35
N GLU A 111 73.75 -36.87 -0.96
CA GLU A 111 72.63 -37.80 -0.96
C GLU A 111 71.57 -37.44 0.09
N LYS A 112 72.00 -36.95 1.26
CA LYS A 112 71.09 -36.38 2.27
C LYS A 112 70.36 -35.15 1.74
N SER A 113 71.08 -34.20 1.12
CA SER A 113 70.51 -32.99 0.51
C SER A 113 69.55 -33.32 -0.63
N ASN A 114 69.85 -34.34 -1.44
CA ASN A 114 68.95 -34.81 -2.49
C ASN A 114 67.64 -35.38 -1.91
N LYS A 115 67.72 -36.19 -0.84
CA LYS A 115 66.53 -36.71 -0.14
C LYS A 115 65.70 -35.59 0.47
N GLU A 116 66.35 -34.59 1.07
CA GLU A 116 65.69 -33.38 1.58
C GLU A 116 65.05 -32.56 0.44
N GLY A 117 65.72 -32.44 -0.70
CA GLY A 117 65.19 -31.78 -1.90
C GLY A 117 63.99 -32.49 -2.53
N GLU A 118 63.98 -33.84 -2.54
CA GLU A 118 62.82 -34.64 -2.96
C GLU A 118 61.64 -34.48 -2.01
N LEU A 119 61.87 -34.54 -0.69
CA LEU A 119 60.84 -34.30 0.32
C LEU A 119 60.23 -32.90 0.18
N ALA A 120 61.07 -31.86 0.02
CA ALA A 120 60.62 -30.50 -0.20
C ALA A 120 59.82 -30.35 -1.50
N ARG A 121 60.20 -31.06 -2.57
CA ARG A 121 59.42 -31.08 -3.82
C ARG A 121 58.03 -31.68 -3.64
N ILE A 122 57.93 -32.81 -2.94
CA ILE A 122 56.65 -33.45 -2.64
C ILE A 122 55.78 -32.51 -1.79
N GLU A 123 56.36 -31.86 -0.78
CA GLU A 123 55.65 -30.89 0.05
C GLU A 123 55.15 -29.68 -0.76
N VAL A 124 55.96 -29.16 -1.69
CA VAL A 124 55.56 -28.10 -2.62
C VAL A 124 54.43 -28.56 -3.55
N GLU A 125 54.45 -29.80 -4.04
CA GLU A 125 53.37 -30.34 -4.86
C GLU A 125 52.06 -30.53 -4.06
N CYS A 126 52.15 -31.06 -2.83
CA CYS A 126 51.00 -31.19 -1.92
C CYS A 126 50.40 -29.83 -1.55
N THR A 127 51.23 -28.83 -1.24
CA THR A 127 50.76 -27.48 -0.93
C THR A 127 50.17 -26.79 -2.15
N LYS A 128 50.74 -26.99 -3.36
CA LYS A 128 50.17 -26.51 -4.61
C LYS A 128 48.80 -27.13 -4.92
N ALA A 129 48.65 -28.44 -4.72
CA ALA A 129 47.36 -29.11 -4.88
C ALA A 129 46.33 -28.59 -3.88
N SER A 130 46.73 -28.42 -2.62
CA SER A 130 45.86 -27.85 -1.56
C SER A 130 45.47 -26.41 -1.84
N LEU A 131 46.40 -25.59 -2.34
CA LEU A 131 46.13 -24.22 -2.76
C LEU A 131 45.14 -24.18 -3.92
N LYS A 132 45.28 -25.08 -4.89
CA LYS A 132 44.33 -25.19 -6.01
C LYS A 132 42.94 -25.58 -5.51
N ALA A 133 42.84 -26.59 -4.64
CA ALA A 133 41.57 -27.01 -4.06
C ALA A 133 40.90 -25.87 -3.26
N SER A 134 41.67 -25.15 -2.43
CA SER A 134 41.17 -24.00 -1.67
C SER A 134 40.73 -22.85 -2.58
N ASN A 135 41.45 -22.59 -3.67
CA ASN A 135 41.06 -21.58 -4.65
C ASN A 135 39.76 -21.96 -5.39
N ASP A 136 39.56 -23.24 -5.71
CA ASP A 136 38.33 -23.74 -6.31
C ASP A 136 37.14 -23.59 -5.33
N GLU A 137 37.33 -23.92 -4.04
CA GLU A 137 36.34 -23.67 -2.98
C GLU A 137 35.98 -22.17 -2.86
N VAL A 138 36.98 -21.28 -2.89
CA VAL A 138 36.74 -19.82 -2.84
C VAL A 138 35.92 -19.35 -4.04
N ASN A 139 36.14 -19.92 -5.24
CA ASN A 139 35.37 -19.56 -6.42
C ASN A 139 33.92 -20.04 -6.33
N GLU A 140 33.68 -21.25 -5.82
CA GLU A 140 32.33 -21.75 -5.53
C GLU A 140 31.63 -20.89 -4.48
N LEU A 141 32.33 -20.50 -3.40
CA LEU A 141 31.77 -19.60 -2.39
C LEU A 141 31.40 -18.22 -2.96
N LYS A 142 32.22 -17.65 -3.86
CA LYS A 142 31.90 -16.39 -4.56
C LYS A 142 30.64 -16.52 -5.41
N LYS A 143 30.48 -17.65 -6.10
CA LYS A 143 29.28 -17.92 -6.91
C LYS A 143 28.02 -18.02 -6.04
N VAL A 144 28.11 -18.76 -4.93
CA VAL A 144 27.03 -18.87 -3.94
C VAL A 144 26.68 -17.50 -3.34
N GLN A 145 27.69 -16.69 -3.00
CA GLN A 145 27.51 -15.33 -2.48
C GLN A 145 26.76 -14.44 -3.49
N TYR A 146 27.12 -14.49 -4.77
CA TYR A 146 26.44 -13.74 -5.83
C TYR A 146 24.98 -14.19 -6.00
N GLU A 147 24.72 -15.51 -6.03
CA GLU A 147 23.36 -16.06 -6.12
C GLU A 147 22.49 -15.68 -4.92
N LEU A 148 23.04 -15.70 -3.70
CA LEU A 148 22.38 -15.24 -2.49
C LEU A 148 22.08 -13.73 -2.56
N GLY A 149 23.02 -12.92 -3.04
CA GLY A 149 22.82 -11.49 -3.26
C GLY A 149 21.62 -11.20 -4.17
N LEU A 150 21.52 -11.91 -5.30
CA LEU A 150 20.38 -11.79 -6.22
C LEU A 150 19.05 -12.22 -5.58
N LYS A 151 19.04 -13.31 -4.79
CA LYS A 151 17.84 -13.76 -4.08
C LYS A 151 17.38 -12.75 -3.02
N VAL A 152 18.32 -12.15 -2.29
CA VAL A 152 18.05 -11.12 -1.28
C VAL A 152 17.48 -9.87 -1.95
N GLN A 153 18.06 -9.40 -3.05
CA GLN A 153 17.53 -8.26 -3.80
C GLN A 153 16.09 -8.52 -4.29
N LYS A 154 15.85 -9.70 -4.88
CA LYS A 154 14.50 -10.09 -5.32
C LYS A 154 13.50 -10.19 -4.17
N ALA A 155 13.94 -10.59 -2.97
CA ALA A 155 13.10 -10.60 -1.78
C ALA A 155 12.75 -9.16 -1.34
N TYR A 156 13.71 -8.24 -1.34
CA TYR A 156 13.46 -6.83 -1.04
C TYR A 156 12.46 -6.18 -2.01
N GLU A 157 12.59 -6.45 -3.31
CA GLU A 157 11.64 -5.95 -4.31
C GLU A 157 10.21 -6.48 -4.06
N LYS A 158 10.07 -7.75 -3.68
CA LYS A 158 8.77 -8.32 -3.30
C LYS A 158 8.19 -7.69 -2.03
N VAL A 159 9.02 -7.46 -1.02
CA VAL A 159 8.57 -6.79 0.22
C VAL A 159 8.08 -5.38 -0.08
N ALA A 160 8.82 -4.62 -0.90
CA ALA A 160 8.42 -3.28 -1.30
C ALA A 160 7.08 -3.26 -2.08
N LEU A 161 6.83 -4.26 -2.93
CA LEU A 161 5.55 -4.42 -3.63
C LEU A 161 4.40 -4.69 -2.65
N VAL A 162 4.60 -5.60 -1.70
CA VAL A 162 3.59 -5.94 -0.69
C VAL A 162 3.30 -4.74 0.23
N ASP A 163 4.33 -3.98 0.62
CA ASP A 163 4.15 -2.76 1.43
C ASP A 163 3.31 -1.72 0.68
N PHE A 164 3.51 -1.57 -0.63
CA PHE A 164 2.71 -0.69 -1.46
C PHE A 164 1.24 -1.15 -1.57
N GLU A 165 1.01 -2.44 -1.81
CA GLU A 165 -0.35 -3.03 -1.83
C GLU A 165 -1.05 -2.84 -0.47
N LEU A 166 -0.33 -3.02 0.64
CA LEU A 166 -0.88 -2.85 1.98
C LEU A 166 -1.31 -1.40 2.25
N GLU A 167 -0.52 -0.42 1.82
CA GLU A 167 -0.90 0.99 1.97
C GLU A 167 -2.12 1.34 1.10
N LEU A 168 -2.24 0.77 -0.11
CA LEU A 168 -3.44 0.91 -0.93
C LEU A 168 -4.68 0.35 -0.22
N TYR A 169 -4.60 -0.86 0.31
CA TYR A 169 -5.71 -1.47 1.05
C TYR A 169 -6.10 -0.66 2.28
N LYS A 170 -5.14 -0.03 2.95
CA LYS A 170 -5.42 0.84 4.10
C LYS A 170 -6.17 2.11 3.70
N ILE A 171 -5.83 2.70 2.56
CA ILE A 171 -6.56 3.86 1.99
C ILE A 171 -7.98 3.46 1.60
N GLU A 172 -8.14 2.32 0.91
CA GLU A 172 -9.47 1.80 0.54
C GLU A 172 -10.33 1.51 1.78
N LEU A 173 -9.75 0.90 2.81
CA LEU A 173 -10.45 0.61 4.06
C LEU A 173 -10.94 1.89 4.76
N GLU A 174 -10.11 2.94 4.83
CA GLU A 174 -10.51 4.21 5.41
C GLU A 174 -11.61 4.90 4.58
N SER A 175 -11.56 4.78 3.25
CA SER A 175 -12.64 5.27 2.37
C SER A 175 -13.95 4.53 2.63
N CYS A 176 -13.93 3.18 2.68
CA CYS A 176 -15.11 2.38 2.96
C CYS A 176 -15.68 2.66 4.35
N LYS A 177 -14.83 2.94 5.35
CA LYS A 177 -15.27 3.31 6.69
C LYS A 177 -16.01 4.64 6.68
N LYS A 178 -15.50 5.63 5.95
CA LYS A 178 -16.17 6.93 5.80
C LYS A 178 -17.54 6.79 5.11
N GLU A 179 -17.61 6.02 4.03
CA GLU A 179 -18.87 5.74 3.34
C GLU A 179 -19.87 5.02 4.26
N LEU A 180 -19.39 4.10 5.11
CA LEU A 180 -20.23 3.43 6.10
C LEU A 180 -20.78 4.42 7.14
N ASP A 181 -19.96 5.34 7.62
CA ASP A 181 -20.40 6.38 8.56
C ASP A 181 -21.46 7.29 7.91
N ASP A 182 -21.27 7.72 6.67
CA ASP A 182 -22.26 8.52 5.91
C ASP A 182 -23.60 7.75 5.76
N VAL A 183 -23.56 6.46 5.45
CA VAL A 183 -24.77 5.60 5.36
C VAL A 183 -25.47 5.44 6.71
N LEU A 184 -24.72 5.36 7.81
CA LEU A 184 -25.29 5.28 9.16
C LEU A 184 -25.99 6.58 9.55
N ASP A 185 -25.44 7.74 9.18
CA ASP A 185 -26.06 9.04 9.38
C ASP A 185 -27.36 9.17 8.58
N ASP A 186 -27.36 8.78 7.31
CA ASP A 186 -28.56 8.74 6.46
C ASP A 186 -29.65 7.82 7.04
N LEU A 187 -29.25 6.65 7.56
CA LEU A 187 -30.17 5.71 8.21
C LEU A 187 -30.81 6.31 9.47
N CYS A 188 -30.02 7.06 10.26
CA CYS A 188 -30.53 7.75 11.44
C CYS A 188 -31.55 8.83 11.06
N SER A 189 -31.22 9.65 10.05
CA SER A 189 -32.13 10.67 9.51
C SER A 189 -33.44 10.06 9.02
N CYS A 190 -33.36 8.98 8.22
CA CYS A 190 -34.53 8.24 7.73
C CYS A 190 -35.41 7.69 8.87
N LYS A 191 -34.79 7.24 9.97
CA LYS A 191 -35.52 6.73 11.14
C LYS A 191 -36.30 7.83 11.85
N ASP A 192 -35.71 9.02 11.97
CA ASP A 192 -36.36 10.18 12.59
C ASP A 192 -37.51 10.71 11.73
N GLU A 193 -37.31 10.78 10.40
CA GLU A 193 -38.38 11.14 9.46
C GLU A 193 -39.54 10.15 9.53
N ARG A 194 -39.26 8.84 9.59
CA ARG A 194 -40.29 7.81 9.76
C ARG A 194 -41.08 8.02 11.05
N ALA A 195 -40.40 8.27 12.17
CA ALA A 195 -41.07 8.51 13.45
C ALA A 195 -41.97 9.75 13.40
N LYS A 196 -41.51 10.81 12.73
CA LYS A 196 -42.31 12.03 12.50
C LYS A 196 -43.57 11.73 11.68
N MET A 197 -43.44 11.00 10.57
CA MET A 197 -44.60 10.63 9.73
C MET A 197 -45.60 9.76 10.50
N GLU A 198 -45.13 8.86 11.36
CA GLU A 198 -46.00 8.01 12.17
C GLU A 198 -46.86 8.84 13.15
N VAL A 199 -46.28 9.87 13.77
CA VAL A 199 -47.00 10.83 14.63
C VAL A 199 -48.01 11.66 13.83
N GLU A 200 -47.65 12.14 12.65
CA GLU A 200 -48.55 12.88 11.76
C GLU A 200 -49.73 12.02 11.30
N LEU A 201 -49.49 10.77 10.91
CA LEU A 201 -50.54 9.80 10.55
C LEU A 201 -51.48 9.52 11.72
N TYR A 202 -50.94 9.32 12.91
CA TYR A 202 -51.75 9.12 14.12
C TYR A 202 -52.64 10.34 14.40
N THR A 203 -52.08 11.54 14.26
CA THR A 203 -52.83 12.80 14.46
C THR A 203 -53.95 12.97 13.44
N MET A 204 -53.67 12.75 12.15
CA MET A 204 -54.68 12.79 11.09
C MET A 204 -55.79 11.76 11.33
N ARG A 205 -55.43 10.53 11.72
CA ARG A 205 -56.41 9.49 12.05
C ARG A 205 -57.37 9.92 13.15
N ASN A 206 -56.86 10.58 14.20
CA ASN A 206 -57.68 11.09 15.29
C ASN A 206 -58.58 12.26 14.84
N GLN A 207 -58.06 13.16 14.00
CA GLN A 207 -58.85 14.23 13.40
C GLN A 207 -60.01 13.68 12.57
N PHE A 208 -59.74 12.74 11.65
CA PHE A 208 -60.78 12.08 10.86
C PHE A 208 -61.81 11.35 11.72
N SER A 209 -61.37 10.66 12.77
CA SER A 209 -62.28 9.98 13.69
C SER A 209 -63.23 10.98 14.39
N SER A 210 -62.70 12.13 14.80
CA SER A 210 -63.51 13.23 15.38
C SER A 210 -64.48 13.84 14.36
N GLU A 211 -64.04 14.07 13.13
CA GLU A 211 -64.90 14.59 12.06
C GLU A 211 -66.03 13.64 11.69
N ILE A 212 -65.75 12.33 11.57
CA ILE A 212 -66.77 11.30 11.33
C ILE A 212 -67.79 11.30 12.46
N PHE A 213 -67.33 11.33 13.71
CA PHE A 213 -68.23 11.40 14.87
C PHE A 213 -69.14 12.64 14.82
N ASN A 214 -68.57 13.81 14.56
CA ASN A 214 -69.33 15.05 14.45
C ASN A 214 -70.31 15.03 13.27
N SER A 215 -69.92 14.45 12.13
CA SER A 215 -70.78 14.29 10.96
C SER A 215 -71.98 13.41 11.27
N ASN A 216 -71.76 12.27 11.92
CA ASN A 216 -72.84 11.36 12.35
C ASN A 216 -73.81 12.07 13.29
N LYS A 217 -73.30 12.81 14.28
CA LYS A 217 -74.15 13.60 15.18
C LYS A 217 -75.02 14.61 14.44
N ARG A 218 -74.45 15.35 13.47
CA ARG A 218 -75.23 16.28 12.64
C ARG A 218 -76.29 15.57 11.80
N ASN A 219 -75.97 14.38 11.30
CA ASN A 219 -76.93 13.58 10.53
C ASN A 219 -78.10 13.11 11.41
N ASP A 220 -77.82 12.69 12.64
CA ASP A 220 -78.86 12.35 13.62
C ASP A 220 -79.75 13.56 13.95
N ASP A 221 -79.15 14.74 14.17
CA ASP A 221 -79.88 15.98 14.42
C ASP A 221 -80.79 16.36 13.22
N LEU A 222 -80.28 16.21 11.99
CA LEU A 222 -81.04 16.45 10.76
C LEU A 222 -82.19 15.45 10.61
N TYR A 223 -81.94 14.18 10.91
CA TYR A 223 -82.98 13.14 10.88
C TYR A 223 -84.12 13.47 11.85
N MET A 224 -83.79 13.86 13.09
CA MET A 224 -84.77 14.25 14.09
C MET A 224 -85.56 15.49 13.65
N LYS A 225 -84.88 16.50 13.08
CA LYS A 225 -85.53 17.70 12.55
C LYS A 225 -86.47 17.37 11.38
N SER A 226 -86.07 16.47 10.48
CA SER A 226 -86.91 16.01 9.38
C SER A 226 -88.20 15.37 9.89
N LYS A 227 -88.10 14.52 10.92
CA LYS A 227 -89.26 13.85 11.53
C LYS A 227 -90.21 14.83 12.23
N LEU A 228 -89.67 15.87 12.86
CA LEU A 228 -90.48 16.94 13.45
C LEU A 228 -91.25 17.72 12.38
N LEU A 229 -90.58 18.09 11.28
CA LEU A 229 -91.22 18.79 10.17
C LEU A 229 -92.32 17.94 9.51
N GLU A 230 -92.12 16.63 9.38
CA GLU A 230 -93.14 15.71 8.86
C GLU A 230 -94.40 15.67 9.75
N ASN A 231 -94.21 15.66 11.08
CA ASN A 231 -95.31 15.73 12.03
C ASN A 231 -96.05 17.08 11.96
N GLU A 232 -95.31 18.19 11.89
CA GLU A 232 -95.89 19.54 11.75
C GLU A 232 -96.70 19.67 10.46
N LEU A 233 -96.17 19.14 9.34
CA LEU A 233 -96.85 19.12 8.06
C LEU A 233 -98.15 18.31 8.13
N SER A 234 -98.11 17.12 8.74
CA SER A 234 -99.30 16.29 8.96
C SER A 234 -100.37 17.01 9.81
N SER A 235 -99.95 17.73 10.86
CA SER A 235 -100.85 18.53 11.70
C SER A 235 -101.46 19.71 10.93
N LEU A 236 -100.66 20.38 10.09
CA LEU A 236 -101.13 21.48 9.25
C LEU A 236 -102.15 21.00 8.21
N GLU A 237 -101.91 19.84 7.58
CA GLU A 237 -102.86 19.22 6.66
C GLU A 237 -104.19 18.90 7.32
N LEU A 238 -104.17 18.37 8.54
CA LEU A 238 -105.39 18.10 9.32
C LEU A 238 -106.13 19.40 9.67
N SER A 239 -105.40 20.42 10.11
CA SER A 239 -105.96 21.75 10.39
C SER A 239 -106.62 22.35 9.14
N ASN A 240 -105.98 22.23 7.98
CA ASN A 240 -106.52 22.73 6.71
C ASN A 240 -107.80 21.97 6.30
N LYS A 241 -107.85 20.65 6.50
CA LYS A 241 -109.09 19.86 6.30
C LYS A 241 -110.22 20.35 7.21
N ASN A 242 -109.92 20.64 8.48
CA ASN A 242 -110.91 21.17 9.43
C ASN A 242 -111.40 22.57 9.03
N VAL A 243 -110.51 23.45 8.58
CA VAL A 243 -110.89 24.79 8.08
C VAL A 243 -111.85 24.67 6.91
N LYS A 244 -111.54 23.83 5.91
CA LYS A 244 -112.44 23.60 4.76
C LYS A 244 -113.82 23.08 5.19
N ALA A 245 -113.86 22.12 6.12
CA ALA A 245 -115.12 21.60 6.63
C ALA A 245 -115.94 22.68 7.39
N LEU A 246 -115.28 23.60 8.09
CA LEU A 246 -115.94 24.74 8.74
C LEU A 246 -116.44 25.76 7.72
N GLU A 247 -115.69 26.04 6.67
CA GLU A 247 -116.11 26.94 5.57
C GLU A 247 -117.38 26.40 4.87
N GLU A 248 -117.45 25.10 4.61
CA GLU A 248 -118.63 24.44 4.06
C GLU A 248 -119.86 24.59 4.99
N LYS A 249 -119.68 24.36 6.29
CA LYS A 249 -120.75 24.55 7.30
C LYS A 249 -121.20 26.01 7.37
N LEU A 250 -120.28 26.97 7.35
CA LEU A 250 -120.61 28.39 7.35
C LEU A 250 -121.39 28.80 6.10
N SER A 251 -121.04 28.25 4.93
CA SER A 251 -121.78 28.47 3.68
C SER A 251 -123.21 27.92 3.77
N SER A 252 -123.37 26.70 4.29
CA SER A 252 -124.70 26.11 4.54
C SER A 252 -125.53 26.95 5.51
N PHE A 253 -124.95 27.37 6.64
CA PHE A 253 -125.62 28.21 7.62
C PHE A 253 -126.03 29.57 7.04
N LYS A 254 -125.15 30.19 6.22
CA LYS A 254 -125.45 31.44 5.52
C LYS A 254 -126.68 31.31 4.62
N ASN A 255 -126.83 30.18 3.92
CA ASN A 255 -128.01 29.90 3.10
C ASN A 255 -129.26 29.72 3.97
N ILE A 256 -129.18 28.95 5.06
CA ILE A 256 -130.29 28.79 6.02
C ILE A 256 -130.76 30.14 6.57
N CYS A 257 -129.83 31.01 6.98
CA CYS A 257 -130.18 32.35 7.45
C CYS A 257 -130.87 33.20 6.36
N LYS A 258 -130.44 33.07 5.10
CA LYS A 258 -131.09 33.73 3.96
C LYS A 258 -132.53 33.24 3.80
N ASP A 259 -132.72 31.92 3.80
CA ASP A 259 -134.04 31.29 3.66
C ASP A 259 -134.97 31.68 4.81
N MET A 260 -134.47 31.63 6.06
CA MET A 260 -135.23 32.07 7.24
C MET A 260 -135.61 33.55 7.18
N LYS A 261 -134.74 34.40 6.63
CA LYS A 261 -135.02 35.83 6.44
C LYS A 261 -136.13 36.04 5.42
N GLU A 262 -136.10 35.31 4.30
CA GLU A 262 -137.14 35.34 3.27
C GLU A 262 -138.49 34.83 3.81
N GLU A 263 -138.50 33.76 4.60
CA GLU A 263 -139.72 33.26 5.26
C GLU A 263 -140.26 34.24 6.29
N LEU A 264 -139.40 34.88 7.08
CA LEU A 264 -139.81 35.92 8.03
C LEU A 264 -140.49 37.10 7.32
N GLU A 265 -139.96 37.53 6.17
CA GLU A 265 -140.55 38.58 5.33
C GLU A 265 -141.95 38.18 4.83
N LYS A 266 -142.11 36.93 4.34
CA LYS A 266 -143.43 36.40 3.95
C LYS A 266 -144.43 36.38 5.11
N VAL A 267 -144.00 35.94 6.29
CA VAL A 267 -144.87 35.90 7.49
C VAL A 267 -145.26 37.31 7.92
N GLN A 268 -144.34 38.28 7.83
CA GLN A 268 -144.64 39.68 8.11
C GLN A 268 -145.67 40.25 7.13
N ASP A 269 -145.55 39.95 5.83
CA ASP A 269 -146.51 40.36 4.81
C ASP A 269 -147.89 39.73 5.04
N GLN A 270 -147.94 38.43 5.33
CA GLN A 270 -149.18 37.73 5.68
C GLN A 270 -149.83 38.34 6.92
N HIS A 271 -149.05 38.62 7.97
CA HIS A 271 -149.53 39.26 9.18
C HIS A 271 -150.09 40.67 8.89
N TYR A 272 -149.42 41.46 8.04
CA TYR A 272 -149.91 42.76 7.61
C TYR A 272 -151.26 42.66 6.89
N MET A 273 -151.40 41.71 5.96
CA MET A 273 -152.65 41.45 5.24
C MET A 273 -153.77 40.99 6.16
N ALA A 274 -153.50 40.02 7.04
CA ALA A 274 -154.47 39.52 8.02
C ALA A 274 -154.90 40.64 8.99
N ASN A 275 -153.98 41.47 9.46
CA ASN A 275 -154.30 42.59 10.35
C ASN A 275 -155.18 43.63 9.64
N LYS A 276 -154.95 43.89 8.34
CA LYS A 276 -155.80 44.75 7.51
C LYS A 276 -157.20 44.15 7.32
N GLU A 277 -157.31 42.85 7.09
CA GLU A 277 -158.59 42.14 7.03
C GLU A 277 -159.35 42.18 8.36
N VAL A 278 -158.66 41.96 9.49
CA VAL A 278 -159.22 42.10 10.84
C VAL A 278 -159.71 43.53 11.07
N GLN A 279 -158.96 44.54 10.64
CA GLN A 279 -159.39 45.94 10.75
C GLN A 279 -160.63 46.22 9.89
N ASN A 280 -160.70 45.71 8.65
CA ASN A 280 -161.86 45.86 7.78
C ASN A 280 -163.11 45.12 8.31
N THR A 281 -162.95 43.91 8.82
CA THR A 281 -164.06 43.15 9.43
C THR A 281 -164.53 43.83 10.71
N ARG A 282 -163.62 44.39 11.51
CA ARG A 282 -163.97 45.21 12.69
C ARG A 282 -164.79 46.44 12.31
N THR A 283 -164.42 47.18 11.26
CA THR A 283 -165.20 48.35 10.81
C THR A 283 -166.57 47.97 10.26
N LEU A 284 -166.68 46.87 9.49
CA LEU A 284 -167.96 46.32 9.02
C LEU A 284 -168.86 45.90 10.18
N LEU A 285 -168.30 45.20 11.19
CA LEU A 285 -169.04 44.80 12.39
C LEU A 285 -169.52 46.02 13.18
N GLU A 286 -168.70 47.06 13.32
CA GLU A 286 -169.07 48.32 13.97
C GLU A 286 -170.23 49.01 13.22
N SER A 287 -170.23 48.98 11.89
CA SER A 287 -171.32 49.48 11.05
C SER A 287 -172.60 48.66 11.24
N SER A 288 -172.52 47.33 11.14
CA SER A 288 -173.67 46.44 11.36
C SER A 288 -174.24 46.57 12.78
N ARG A 289 -173.37 46.75 13.78
CA ARG A 289 -173.80 47.03 15.16
C ARG A 289 -174.59 48.34 15.27
N LYS A 290 -174.18 49.38 14.55
CA LYS A 290 -174.95 50.64 14.46
C LYS A 290 -176.32 50.40 13.80
N GLU A 291 -176.36 49.70 12.67
CA GLU A 291 -177.62 49.36 11.98
C GLU A 291 -178.57 48.54 12.86
N VAL A 292 -178.07 47.53 13.58
CA VAL A 292 -178.88 46.74 14.53
C VAL A 292 -179.41 47.59 15.67
N ASN A 293 -178.61 48.53 16.19
CA ASN A 293 -179.07 49.47 17.21
C ASN A 293 -180.15 50.40 16.64
N GLU A 294 -179.98 50.91 15.43
CA GLU A 294 -181.00 51.72 14.73
C GLU A 294 -182.29 50.93 14.50
N LEU A 295 -182.20 49.66 14.10
CA LEU A 295 -183.37 48.77 13.96
C LEU A 295 -184.04 48.50 15.31
N LYS A 296 -183.27 48.25 16.37
CA LYS A 296 -183.80 48.11 17.74
C LYS A 296 -184.54 49.38 18.16
N ASP A 297 -183.99 50.55 17.84
CA ASP A 297 -184.64 51.83 18.13
C ASP A 297 -185.94 51.99 17.33
N ARG A 298 -185.97 51.59 16.05
CA ARG A 298 -187.21 51.60 15.25
C ARG A 298 -188.28 50.62 15.76
N ILE A 299 -187.89 49.40 16.15
CA ILE A 299 -188.82 48.42 16.74
C ILE A 299 -189.41 48.98 18.04
N ARG A 300 -188.58 49.60 18.88
CA ARG A 300 -189.02 50.28 20.09
C ARG A 300 -190.05 51.37 19.80
N CYS A 301 -189.85 52.17 18.75
CA CYS A 301 -190.83 53.18 18.32
C CYS A 301 -192.14 52.55 17.80
N HIS A 302 -192.10 51.39 17.12
CA HIS A 302 -193.32 50.72 16.66
C HIS A 302 -194.08 49.96 17.76
N GLU A 303 -193.38 49.46 18.78
CA GLU A 303 -194.00 48.88 19.99
C GLU A 303 -194.70 49.95 20.85
N GLU A 304 -194.37 51.24 20.68
CA GLU A 304 -195.04 52.37 21.32
C GLU A 304 -196.25 52.90 20.53
N GLU A 305 -196.47 52.45 19.28
CA GLU A 305 -197.57 52.87 18.39
C GLU A 305 -198.73 51.85 18.28
N HIS A 306 -198.67 50.75 19.03
CA HIS A 306 -199.72 49.72 19.15
C HIS A 306 -200.26 49.60 20.58
#